data_AF-M2AZ35-F1
#
_entry.id   AF-M2AZ35-F1
#
_cell.length_a   1.000
_cell.length_b   1.000
_cell.length_c   1.000
_cell.angle_alpha   90.00
_cell.angle_beta   90.00
_cell.angle_gamma   90.00
#
_symmetry.space_group_name_H-M   'P 1'
#
loop_
_entity.id
_entity.type
_entity.pdbx_description
1 polymer ?
#
loop_
_entity_poly.entity_id
_entity_poly.type
_entity_poly.pdbx_seq_one_letter_code
_entity_poly.pdbx_strand_id
1 'polypeptide(L)'
;MKLKVLFVIFNIVLILLLFTVFFLPLFYADGSFMREFWKANWFFGPVFLILILFVNIMFLKNRLLIKYIESEDWSSLASLLEKKIYTKKRITYKSSLLLAESLLLLGDFTSMNKFCDFLKDNKPKYISKLGPKFAAAKMISGNYQDVFEFSSSLPVLKTTASEWIVFYSALSLQMCNGAQKMAKFCI
;
A
#
# COMPACT_ATOMS: atom_id res chain seq x y z
N MET A 1 1.40 1.77 -17.45
CA MET A 1 2.38 0.72 -17.86
C MET A 1 2.28 -0.43 -16.86
N LYS A 2 2.26 -1.69 -17.31
CA LYS A 2 2.26 -2.84 -16.40
C LYS A 2 3.54 -2.81 -15.54
N LEU A 3 3.43 -2.97 -14.22
CA LEU A 3 4.57 -3.07 -13.28
C LEU A 3 5.58 -4.13 -13.72
N LYS A 4 5.13 -5.20 -14.38
CA LYS A 4 6.00 -6.17 -15.05
C LYS A 4 6.94 -5.54 -16.08
N VAL A 5 6.45 -4.59 -16.88
CA VAL A 5 7.25 -3.91 -17.91
C VAL A 5 8.31 -3.02 -17.24
N LEU A 6 7.95 -2.31 -16.17
CA LEU A 6 8.91 -1.52 -15.40
C LEU A 6 10.03 -2.39 -14.84
N PHE A 7 9.69 -3.56 -14.29
CA PHE A 7 10.67 -4.53 -13.79
C PHE A 7 11.59 -5.06 -14.89
N VAL A 8 11.06 -5.36 -16.08
CA VAL A 8 11.85 -5.79 -17.24
C VAL A 8 12.81 -4.69 -17.66
N ILE A 9 12.33 -3.45 -17.81
CA ILE A 9 13.16 -2.30 -18.18
C ILE A 9 14.27 -2.09 -17.15
N PHE A 10 13.94 -2.15 -15.85
CA PHE A 10 14.93 -1.98 -14.78
C PHE A 10 16.03 -3.04 -14.83
N ASN A 11 15.68 -4.31 -15.06
CA ASN A 11 16.66 -5.38 -15.22
C ASN A 11 17.50 -5.21 -16.51
N ILE A 12 16.91 -4.77 -17.62
CA ILE A 12 17.65 -4.45 -18.86
C ILE A 12 18.68 -3.35 -18.59
N VAL A 13 18.28 -2.27 -17.91
CA VAL A 13 19.17 -1.16 -17.56
C VAL A 13 20.30 -1.64 -16.66
N LEU A 14 20.03 -2.49 -15.67
CA LEU A 14 21.06 -3.05 -14.80
C LEU A 14 22.07 -3.92 -15.56
N ILE A 15 21.58 -4.78 -16.45
CA ILE A 15 22.44 -5.60 -17.30
C ILE A 15 23.26 -4.70 -18.21
N LEU A 16 22.66 -3.68 -18.82
CA LEU A 16 23.36 -2.72 -19.67
C LEU A 16 24.45 -1.98 -18.89
N LEU A 17 24.18 -1.53 -17.67
CA LEU A 17 25.19 -0.90 -16.81
C LEU A 17 26.33 -1.86 -16.47
N LEU A 18 26.02 -3.12 -16.15
CA LEU A 18 27.04 -4.14 -15.92
C LEU A 18 27.91 -4.32 -17.18
N PHE A 19 27.28 -4.46 -18.35
CA PHE A 19 28.00 -4.59 -19.62
C PHE A 19 28.86 -3.38 -19.91
N THR A 20 28.34 -2.16 -19.78
CA THR A 20 29.11 -0.94 -20.02
C THR A 20 30.30 -0.86 -19.07
N VAL A 21 30.12 -1.07 -17.77
CA VAL A 21 31.24 -0.98 -16.81
C VAL A 21 32.30 -2.08 -17.06
N PHE A 22 31.89 -3.29 -17.41
CA PHE A 22 32.82 -4.40 -17.65
C PHE A 22 33.52 -4.38 -19.01
N PHE A 23 32.83 -3.92 -20.07
CA PHE A 23 33.31 -3.98 -21.46
C PHE A 23 33.82 -2.64 -21.99
N LEU A 24 33.54 -1.49 -21.38
CA LEU A 24 34.09 -0.20 -21.81
C LEU A 24 35.64 -0.16 -21.86
N PRO A 25 36.37 -0.79 -20.92
CA PRO A 25 37.83 -0.89 -21.01
C PRO A 25 38.33 -1.64 -22.25
N LEU A 26 37.52 -2.54 -22.83
CA LEU A 26 37.88 -3.31 -24.03
C LEU A 26 37.86 -2.45 -25.30
N PHE A 27 37.05 -1.39 -25.33
CA PHE A 27 36.93 -0.50 -26.48
C PHE A 27 37.93 0.68 -26.44
N TYR A 28 38.47 1.01 -25.27
CA TYR A 28 39.34 2.19 -25.09
C TYR A 28 40.82 1.83 -24.83
N ALA A 29 41.13 0.61 -24.40
CA ALA A 29 42.49 0.23 -24.01
C ALA A 29 42.88 -1.18 -24.51
N ASP A 30 44.18 -1.42 -24.68
CA ASP A 30 44.72 -2.71 -25.09
C ASP A 30 44.28 -3.84 -24.14
N GLY A 31 44.21 -5.08 -24.64
CA GLY A 31 43.75 -6.25 -23.87
C GLY A 31 44.54 -6.56 -22.59
N SER A 32 45.71 -5.95 -22.39
CA SER A 32 46.47 -5.94 -21.14
C SER A 32 45.77 -5.12 -20.05
N PHE A 33 45.27 -3.93 -20.39
CA PHE A 33 44.54 -3.04 -19.49
C PHE A 33 43.24 -3.68 -18.97
N MET A 34 42.55 -4.46 -19.81
CA MET A 34 41.35 -5.20 -19.43
C MET A 34 41.60 -6.17 -18.26
N ARG A 35 42.74 -6.89 -18.28
CA ARG A 35 43.07 -7.83 -17.20
C ARG A 35 43.38 -7.11 -15.89
N GLU A 36 44.06 -5.97 -15.96
CA GLU A 36 44.35 -5.14 -14.79
C GLU A 36 43.07 -4.53 -14.22
N PHE A 37 42.18 -4.01 -15.09
CA PHE A 37 40.89 -3.48 -14.69
C PHE A 37 40.03 -4.54 -14.00
N TRP A 38 39.92 -5.75 -14.55
CA TRP A 38 39.16 -6.84 -13.92
C TRP A 38 39.77 -7.31 -12.60
N LYS A 39 41.09 -7.33 -12.46
CA LYS A 39 41.74 -7.64 -11.18
C LYS A 39 41.47 -6.55 -10.14
N ALA A 40 41.53 -5.28 -10.52
CA ALA A 40 41.25 -4.16 -9.61
C ALA A 40 39.76 -4.06 -9.24
N ASN A 41 38.86 -4.40 -10.17
CA ASN A 41 37.42 -4.16 -10.08
C ASN A 41 36.59 -5.46 -9.97
N TRP A 42 37.22 -6.57 -9.57
CA TRP A 42 36.57 -7.88 -9.49
C TRP A 42 35.31 -7.86 -8.60
N PHE A 43 35.26 -6.97 -7.60
CA PHE A 43 34.15 -6.83 -6.66
C PHE A 43 32.84 -6.34 -7.32
N PHE A 44 32.92 -5.63 -8.46
CA PHE A 44 31.71 -5.14 -9.15
C PHE A 44 30.82 -6.30 -9.62
N GLY A 45 31.39 -7.40 -10.10
CA GLY A 45 30.62 -8.55 -10.59
C GLY A 45 29.68 -9.13 -9.52
N PRO A 46 30.22 -9.57 -8.36
CA PRO A 46 29.40 -10.05 -7.25
C PRO A 46 28.39 -9.02 -6.74
N VAL A 47 28.77 -7.73 -6.65
CA VAL A 47 27.86 -6.67 -6.18
C VAL A 47 26.66 -6.51 -7.12
N PHE A 48 26.88 -6.45 -8.43
CA PHE A 48 25.79 -6.41 -9.42
C PHE A 48 24.93 -7.67 -9.37
N LEU A 49 25.54 -8.85 -9.20
CA LEU A 49 24.80 -10.10 -9.08
C LEU A 49 23.88 -10.11 -7.84
N ILE A 50 24.39 -9.67 -6.69
CA ILE A 50 23.60 -9.52 -5.46
C ILE A 50 22.45 -8.54 -5.69
N LEU A 51 22.69 -7.42 -6.36
CA LEU A 51 21.67 -6.40 -6.61
C LEU A 51 20.56 -6.92 -7.54
N ILE A 52 20.92 -7.63 -8.62
CA ILE A 52 19.97 -8.30 -9.52
C ILE A 52 19.16 -9.34 -8.74
N LEU A 53 19.83 -10.17 -7.94
CA LEU A 53 19.18 -11.22 -7.15
C LEU A 53 18.20 -10.62 -6.13
N PHE A 54 18.61 -9.55 -5.45
CA PHE A 54 17.78 -8.82 -4.49
C PHE A 54 16.50 -8.28 -5.13
N VAL A 55 16.61 -7.63 -6.29
CA VAL A 55 15.48 -7.06 -7.01
C VAL A 55 14.53 -8.15 -7.52
N ASN A 56 15.09 -9.23 -8.08
CA ASN A 56 14.31 -10.38 -8.56
C ASN A 56 13.55 -11.06 -7.41
N ILE A 57 14.20 -11.29 -6.27
CA ILE A 57 13.55 -11.86 -5.07
C ILE A 57 12.42 -10.97 -4.58
N MET A 58 12.66 -9.65 -4.49
CA MET A 58 11.64 -8.68 -4.07
C MET A 58 10.41 -8.70 -4.98
N PHE A 59 10.61 -8.77 -6.30
CA PHE A 59 9.53 -8.85 -7.27
C PHE A 59 8.77 -10.17 -7.19
N LEU A 60 9.48 -11.30 -7.13
CA LEU A 60 8.89 -12.64 -7.00
C LEU A 60 8.03 -12.77 -5.74
N LYS A 61 8.52 -12.27 -4.61
CA LYS A 61 7.80 -12.27 -3.34
C LYS A 61 6.50 -11.47 -3.40
N ASN A 62 6.46 -10.41 -4.19
CA ASN A 62 5.31 -9.50 -4.28
C ASN A 62 4.46 -9.75 -5.53
N ARG A 63 4.78 -10.76 -6.35
CA ARG A 63 4.15 -11.01 -7.67
C ARG A 63 2.63 -11.12 -7.63
N LEU A 64 2.07 -11.73 -6.59
CA LEU A 64 0.62 -11.91 -6.45
C LEU A 64 -0.07 -10.59 -6.15
N LEU A 65 0.53 -9.80 -5.27
CA LEU A 65 0.06 -8.46 -4.91
C LEU A 65 0.06 -7.55 -6.14
N ILE A 66 1.17 -7.57 -6.90
CA ILE A 66 1.31 -6.84 -8.16
C ILE A 66 0.28 -7.30 -9.18
N LYS A 67 0.08 -8.62 -9.35
CA LYS A 67 -0.87 -9.18 -10.30
C LYS A 67 -2.30 -8.67 -10.04
N TYR A 68 -2.76 -8.72 -8.78
CA TYR A 68 -4.13 -8.29 -8.46
C TYR A 68 -4.31 -6.78 -8.60
N ILE A 69 -3.30 -5.98 -8.28
CA ILE A 69 -3.31 -4.53 -8.53
C ILE A 69 -3.34 -4.25 -10.04
N GLU A 70 -2.54 -4.96 -10.85
CA GLU A 70 -2.51 -4.78 -12.31
C GLU A 70 -3.80 -5.22 -12.99
N SER A 71 -4.49 -6.22 -12.45
CA SER A 71 -5.77 -6.70 -12.99
C SER A 71 -6.99 -6.02 -12.38
N GLU A 72 -6.78 -5.02 -11.50
CA GLU A 72 -7.83 -4.33 -10.74
C GLU A 72 -8.78 -5.31 -10.00
N ASP A 73 -8.25 -6.47 -9.63
CA ASP A 73 -9.02 -7.49 -8.90
C ASP A 73 -8.95 -7.20 -7.40
N TRP A 74 -9.75 -6.22 -6.99
CA TRP A 74 -9.83 -5.76 -5.60
C TRP A 74 -10.31 -6.87 -4.66
N SER A 75 -11.14 -7.79 -5.14
CA SER A 75 -11.69 -8.90 -4.35
C SER A 75 -10.61 -9.91 -3.94
N SER A 76 -9.81 -10.37 -4.91
CA SER A 76 -8.69 -11.28 -4.66
C SER A 76 -7.57 -10.61 -3.88
N LEU A 77 -7.37 -9.30 -4.10
CA LEU A 77 -6.43 -8.49 -3.33
C LEU A 77 -6.82 -8.40 -1.85
N ALA A 78 -8.09 -8.09 -1.56
CA ALA A 78 -8.60 -8.03 -0.20
C ALA A 78 -8.42 -9.38 0.51
N SER A 79 -8.85 -10.48 -0.10
CA SER A 79 -8.69 -11.83 0.47
C SER A 79 -7.22 -12.20 0.75
N LEU A 80 -6.31 -11.86 -0.17
CA LEU A 80 -4.86 -12.08 0.03
C LEU A 80 -4.33 -11.30 1.23
N LEU A 81 -4.74 -10.04 1.38
CA LEU A 81 -4.31 -9.15 2.45
C LEU A 81 -4.92 -9.55 3.80
N GLU A 82 -6.20 -9.94 3.84
CA GLU A 82 -6.86 -10.49 5.01
C GLU A 82 -6.16 -11.74 5.52
N LYS A 83 -5.88 -12.71 4.65
CA LYS A 83 -5.11 -13.92 5.03
C LYS A 83 -3.72 -13.56 5.58
N LYS A 84 -3.09 -12.52 5.04
CA LYS A 84 -1.76 -12.07 5.51
C LYS A 84 -1.85 -11.36 6.87
N ILE A 85 -2.89 -10.58 7.11
CA ILE A 85 -3.08 -9.79 8.33
C ILE A 85 -3.63 -10.66 9.45
N TYR A 86 -4.72 -11.38 9.22
CA TYR A 86 -5.41 -12.18 10.23
C TYR A 86 -4.68 -13.51 10.49
N THR A 87 -4.42 -14.30 9.45
CA THR A 87 -3.82 -15.65 9.64
C THR A 87 -2.33 -15.57 9.93
N LYS A 88 -1.58 -14.82 9.13
CA LYS A 88 -0.11 -14.74 9.27
C LYS A 88 0.35 -13.70 10.30
N LYS A 89 -0.57 -12.94 10.93
CA LYS A 89 -0.30 -11.85 11.89
C LYS A 89 0.74 -10.83 11.40
N ARG A 90 0.91 -10.67 10.08
CA ARG A 90 1.87 -9.72 9.49
C ARG A 90 1.22 -8.36 9.28
N ILE A 91 0.95 -7.68 10.39
CA ILE A 91 0.29 -6.38 10.40
C ILE A 91 1.32 -5.29 10.08
N THR A 92 1.32 -4.82 8.83
CA THR A 92 2.15 -3.68 8.41
C THR A 92 1.26 -2.56 7.91
N TYR A 93 1.63 -1.31 8.20
CA TYR A 93 0.85 -0.14 7.79
C TYR A 93 0.49 -0.14 6.31
N LYS A 94 1.45 -0.47 5.42
CA LYS A 94 1.20 -0.56 3.97
C LYS A 94 0.16 -1.62 3.60
N SER A 95 0.20 -2.79 4.24
CA SER A 95 -0.80 -3.86 3.97
C SER A 95 -2.17 -3.47 4.52
N SER A 96 -2.20 -2.85 5.70
CA SER A 96 -3.43 -2.36 6.35
C SER A 96 -4.11 -1.24 5.55
N LEU A 97 -3.31 -0.29 5.05
CA LEU A 97 -3.76 0.80 4.19
C LEU A 97 -4.39 0.25 2.91
N LEU A 98 -3.68 -0.64 2.22
CA LEU A 98 -4.14 -1.21 0.97
C LEU A 98 -5.39 -2.08 1.16
N LEU A 99 -5.51 -2.79 2.28
CA LEU A 99 -6.71 -3.55 2.61
C LEU A 99 -7.91 -2.60 2.83
N ALA A 100 -7.75 -1.55 3.64
CA ALA A 100 -8.81 -0.57 3.85
C ALA A 100 -9.25 0.09 2.54
N GLU A 101 -8.31 0.44 1.65
CA GLU A 101 -8.63 0.97 0.33
C GLU A 101 -9.38 -0.04 -0.53
N SER A 102 -8.94 -1.29 -0.56
CA SER A 102 -9.59 -2.35 -1.35
C SER A 102 -11.02 -2.61 -0.86
N LEU A 103 -11.23 -2.67 0.46
CA LEU A 103 -12.55 -2.87 1.06
C LEU A 103 -13.48 -1.68 0.80
N LEU A 104 -12.96 -0.45 0.87
CA LEU A 104 -13.72 0.75 0.56
C LEU A 104 -14.17 0.76 -0.91
N LEU A 105 -13.28 0.39 -1.83
CA LEU A 105 -13.60 0.30 -3.27
C LEU A 105 -14.63 -0.78 -3.57
N LEU A 106 -14.58 -1.90 -2.85
CA LEU A 106 -15.56 -2.99 -2.98
C LEU A 106 -16.91 -2.68 -2.32
N GLY A 107 -16.99 -1.64 -1.48
CA GLY A 107 -18.18 -1.38 -0.66
C GLY A 107 -18.44 -2.45 0.41
N ASP A 108 -17.44 -3.26 0.76
CA ASP A 108 -17.58 -4.29 1.80
C ASP A 108 -17.40 -3.66 3.20
N PHE A 109 -18.47 -3.00 3.65
CA PHE A 109 -18.49 -2.32 4.94
C PHE A 109 -18.45 -3.30 6.13
N THR A 110 -18.91 -4.55 5.94
CA THR A 110 -18.88 -5.58 6.98
C THR A 110 -17.43 -5.98 7.28
N SER A 111 -16.66 -6.30 6.26
CA SER A 111 -15.23 -6.64 6.42
C SER A 111 -14.42 -5.42 6.85
N MET A 112 -14.77 -4.21 6.39
CA MET A 112 -14.14 -2.97 6.86
C MET A 112 -14.32 -2.74 8.36
N ASN A 113 -15.52 -2.95 8.90
CA ASN A 113 -15.77 -2.82 10.34
C ASN A 113 -15.00 -3.89 11.13
N LYS A 114 -15.02 -5.15 10.71
CA LYS A 114 -14.21 -6.22 11.32
C LYS A 114 -12.72 -5.88 11.31
N PHE A 115 -12.23 -5.27 10.25
CA PHE A 115 -10.85 -4.84 10.14
C PHE A 115 -10.51 -3.67 11.06
N CYS A 116 -11.43 -2.70 11.21
CA CYS A 116 -11.30 -1.63 12.18
C CYS A 116 -11.18 -2.18 13.60
N ASP A 117 -12.08 -3.07 14.02
CA ASP A 117 -12.05 -3.63 15.37
C ASP A 117 -10.79 -4.47 15.63
N PHE A 118 -10.38 -5.29 14.66
CA PHE A 118 -9.11 -6.01 14.75
C PHE A 118 -7.89 -5.09 14.94
N LEU A 119 -7.87 -3.94 14.26
CA LEU A 119 -6.78 -2.98 14.41
C LEU A 119 -6.84 -2.22 15.75
N LYS A 120 -8.03 -2.00 16.34
CA LYS A 120 -8.14 -1.43 17.69
C LYS A 120 -7.42 -2.30 18.70
N ASP A 121 -7.63 -3.62 18.64
CA ASP A 121 -7.06 -4.57 19.59
C ASP A 121 -5.55 -4.80 19.38
N ASN A 122 -5.10 -4.84 18.12
CA ASN A 122 -3.73 -5.27 17.80
C ASN A 122 -2.76 -4.10 17.55
N LYS A 123 -3.22 -3.00 16.95
CA LYS A 123 -2.40 -1.85 16.51
C LYS A 123 -3.20 -0.54 16.53
N PRO A 124 -3.54 0.02 17.71
CA PRO A 124 -4.37 1.23 17.82
C PRO A 124 -3.75 2.45 17.13
N LYS A 125 -2.41 2.51 17.02
CA LYS A 125 -1.70 3.55 16.27
C LYS A 125 -2.08 3.61 14.78
N TYR A 126 -2.55 2.50 14.19
CA TYR A 126 -2.96 2.46 12.79
C TYR A 126 -4.38 2.98 12.60
N ILE A 127 -5.23 2.87 13.63
CA ILE A 127 -6.58 3.42 13.62
C ILE A 127 -6.55 4.93 13.41
N SER A 128 -5.73 5.67 14.15
CA SER A 128 -5.67 7.13 13.99
C SER A 128 -5.19 7.56 12.60
N LYS A 129 -4.27 6.80 11.99
CA LYS A 129 -3.77 7.09 10.64
C LYS A 129 -4.75 6.73 9.53
N LEU A 130 -5.46 5.61 9.68
CA LEU A 130 -6.44 5.11 8.71
C LEU A 130 -7.86 5.62 9.01
N GLY A 131 -8.01 6.40 10.08
CA GLY A 131 -9.28 6.93 10.58
C GLY A 131 -10.17 7.50 9.48
N PRO A 132 -9.66 8.39 8.60
CA PRO A 132 -10.46 8.93 7.50
C PRO A 132 -11.10 7.87 6.60
N LYS A 133 -10.44 6.72 6.37
CA LYS A 133 -10.98 5.64 5.53
C LYS A 133 -12.08 4.86 6.23
N PHE A 134 -11.93 4.64 7.53
CA PHE A 134 -12.98 4.00 8.34
C PHE A 134 -14.20 4.92 8.50
N ALA A 135 -13.97 6.21 8.75
CA ALA A 135 -15.02 7.21 8.81
C ALA A 135 -15.74 7.33 7.46
N ALA A 136 -15.00 7.38 6.34
CA ALA A 136 -15.58 7.37 4.99
C ALA A 136 -16.46 6.14 4.74
N ALA A 137 -15.97 4.94 5.09
CA ALA A 137 -16.72 3.71 4.91
C ALA A 137 -18.05 3.72 5.70
N LYS A 138 -18.00 4.10 6.98
CA LYS A 138 -19.19 4.23 7.84
C LYS A 138 -20.17 5.32 7.33
N MET A 139 -19.63 6.38 6.75
CA MET A 139 -20.41 7.46 6.16
C MET A 139 -21.18 6.97 4.93
N ILE A 140 -20.49 6.25 4.03
CA ILE A 140 -21.10 5.72 2.80
C ILE A 140 -22.10 4.61 3.14
N SER A 141 -21.88 3.84 4.21
CA SER A 141 -22.82 2.82 4.68
C SER A 141 -24.10 3.40 5.29
N GLY A 142 -24.25 4.73 5.38
CA GLY A 142 -25.45 5.40 5.87
C GLY A 142 -25.59 5.43 7.40
N ASN A 143 -24.61 4.93 8.16
CA ASN A 143 -24.66 4.92 9.62
C ASN A 143 -23.96 6.16 10.19
N TYR A 144 -24.62 7.32 10.06
CA TYR A 144 -24.04 8.62 10.40
C TYR A 144 -23.76 8.78 11.90
N GLN A 145 -24.54 8.12 12.77
CA GLN A 145 -24.30 8.12 14.21
C GLN A 145 -22.96 7.45 14.55
N ASP A 146 -22.69 6.28 13.96
CA ASP A 146 -21.44 5.53 14.14
C ASP A 146 -20.22 6.30 13.59
N VAL A 147 -20.38 7.11 12.54
CA VAL A 147 -19.31 8.01 12.06
C VAL A 147 -18.94 9.03 13.13
N PHE A 148 -19.94 9.63 13.79
CA PHE A 148 -19.70 10.64 14.82
C PHE A 148 -19.03 10.04 16.06
N GLU A 149 -19.53 8.91 16.54
CA GLU A 149 -18.97 8.19 17.69
C GLU A 149 -17.53 7.75 17.42
N PHE A 150 -17.29 7.16 16.25
CA PHE A 150 -15.96 6.75 15.82
C PHE A 150 -15.00 7.95 15.75
N SER A 151 -15.39 9.02 15.05
CA SER A 151 -14.55 10.20 14.86
C SER A 151 -14.22 10.90 16.18
N SER A 152 -15.18 10.95 17.11
CA SER A 152 -15.01 11.56 18.43
C SER A 152 -14.14 10.71 19.38
N SER A 153 -14.07 9.39 19.16
CA SER A 153 -13.21 8.49 19.94
C SER A 153 -11.72 8.61 19.60
N LEU A 154 -11.38 9.26 18.49
CA LEU A 154 -9.99 9.38 18.03
C LEU A 154 -9.30 10.60 18.65
N PRO A 155 -8.02 10.48 19.03
CA PRO A 155 -7.26 11.63 19.53
C PRO A 155 -7.08 12.66 18.40
N VAL A 156 -7.38 13.92 18.71
CA VAL A 156 -7.13 15.05 17.80
C VAL A 156 -5.63 15.29 17.74
N LEU A 157 -5.02 14.95 16.60
CA LEU A 157 -3.59 15.14 16.34
C LEU A 157 -3.42 16.23 15.28
N LYS A 158 -2.37 17.06 15.35
CA LYS A 158 -2.08 18.03 14.28
C LYS A 158 -1.54 17.32 13.02
N THR A 159 -2.43 16.63 12.32
CA THR A 159 -2.13 15.86 11.10
C THR A 159 -3.28 16.01 10.12
N THR A 160 -2.99 15.92 8.82
CA THR A 160 -4.02 15.97 7.76
C THR A 160 -5.11 14.90 7.96
N ALA A 161 -4.75 13.72 8.49
CA ALA A 161 -5.73 12.69 8.82
C ALA A 161 -6.74 13.18 9.87
N SER A 162 -6.32 14.01 10.83
CA SER A 162 -7.21 14.57 11.84
C SER A 162 -8.15 15.64 11.27
N GLU A 163 -7.70 16.43 10.29
CA GLU A 163 -8.57 17.40 9.60
C GLU A 163 -9.72 16.69 8.89
N TRP A 164 -9.43 15.59 8.20
CA TRP A 164 -10.44 14.73 7.58
C TRP A 164 -11.38 14.11 8.61
N ILE A 165 -10.88 13.68 9.77
CA ILE A 165 -11.74 13.17 10.85
C ILE A 165 -12.69 14.24 11.39
N VAL A 166 -12.21 15.47 11.58
CA VAL A 166 -13.06 16.60 11.98
C VAL A 166 -14.11 16.89 10.91
N PHE A 167 -13.73 16.86 9.63
CA PHE A 167 -14.66 16.99 8.51
C PHE A 167 -15.74 15.89 8.54
N TYR A 168 -15.37 14.62 8.68
CA TYR A 168 -16.35 13.52 8.73
C TYR A 168 -17.27 13.63 9.93
N SER A 169 -16.77 14.06 11.09
CA SER A 169 -17.59 14.31 12.28
C SER A 169 -18.61 15.43 12.07
N ALA A 170 -18.19 16.56 11.49
CA ALA A 170 -19.09 17.67 11.18
C ALA A 170 -20.14 17.27 10.12
N LEU A 171 -19.72 16.55 9.09
CA LEU A 171 -20.59 16.08 8.02
C LEU A 171 -21.63 15.08 8.53
N SER A 172 -21.26 14.17 9.43
CA SER A 172 -22.19 13.20 9.99
C SER A 172 -23.28 13.87 10.83
N LEU A 173 -22.94 14.90 11.62
CA LEU A 173 -23.91 15.72 12.34
C LEU A 173 -24.90 16.42 11.40
N GLN A 174 -24.39 16.99 10.30
CA GLN A 174 -25.25 17.63 9.30
C GLN A 174 -26.22 16.63 8.66
N MET A 175 -25.75 15.43 8.32
CA MET A 175 -26.58 14.39 7.72
C MET A 175 -27.60 13.82 8.71
N CYS A 176 -27.27 13.67 9.99
CA CYS A 176 -28.23 13.31 11.04
C CYS A 176 -29.35 14.34 11.16
N ASN A 177 -29.02 15.64 11.17
CA ASN A 177 -30.02 16.71 11.23
C ASN A 177 -30.90 16.78 9.98
N GLY A 178 -30.34 16.47 8.80
CA GLY A 178 -31.09 16.35 7.55
C GLY A 178 -32.05 15.15 7.53
N ALA A 179 -31.60 13.99 8.01
CA ALA A 179 -32.42 12.78 8.11
C ALA A 179 -33.61 12.95 9.07
N GLN A 180 -33.42 13.63 10.21
CA GLN A 180 -34.52 13.97 11.12
C GLN A 180 -35.57 14.89 10.49
N LYS A 181 -35.15 15.83 9.62
CA LYS A 181 -36.07 16.69 8.85
C LYS A 181 -36.83 15.89 7.78
N MET A 182 -36.17 14.99 7.06
CA MET A 182 -36.81 14.12 6.05
C MET A 182 -37.80 13.14 6.70
N ALA A 183 -37.47 12.57 7.86
CA ALA A 183 -38.37 11.69 8.61
C ALA A 183 -39.66 12.38 9.05
N LYS A 184 -39.64 13.70 9.30
CA LYS A 184 -40.83 14.50 9.60
C LYS A 184 -41.73 14.78 8.37
N PHE A 185 -41.20 14.65 7.16
CA PHE A 185 -41.97 14.88 5.92
C PHE A 185 -42.57 13.59 5.33
N CYS A 186 -42.15 12.41 5.81
CA CYS A 186 -42.68 11.11 5.40
C CYS A 186 -43.72 10.52 6.38
N ILE A 187 -44.30 11.32 7.28
CA ILE A 187 -45.41 10.95 8.18
C ILE A 187 -46.64 11.76 7.79
#